data_AF-A0A645GYR5-F1
#
_entry.id   AF-A0A645GYR5-F1
#
_cell.length_a   1.000
_cell.length_b   1.000
_cell.length_c   1.000
_cell.angle_alpha   90.00
_cell.angle_beta   90.00
_cell.angle_gamma   90.00
#
_symmetry.space_group_name_H-M   'P 1'
#
loop_
_entity.id
_entity.type
_entity.pdbx_description
1 polymer ?
#
loop_
_entity_poly.entity_id
_entity_poly.type
_entity_poly.pdbx_seq_one_letter_code
_entity_poly.pdbx_strand_id
1 'polypeptide(L)'
;MALCHAAATYNGSTKFETYAQVVVKNKLLDHCRAVLKKQPSMLYLDTPAGDDSRNTLEGIVSADSEDSMNSLSEADILKILDSVKTGYNGVTLKGIEAIELKIKGYTGKEIAELYGVKSSHVGAWISRAAAKLRKDSHFLSMIL
;
A
#
# COMPACT_ATOMS: atom_id res chain seq x y z
N MET A 1 30.19 4.29 -4.37
CA MET A 1 31.09 3.11 -4.24
C MET A 1 30.39 1.80 -4.66
N ALA A 2 29.78 1.73 -5.84
CA ALA A 2 29.17 0.48 -6.34
C ALA A 2 30.08 -0.23 -7.35
N LEU A 3 30.66 0.52 -8.29
CA LEU A 3 31.59 -0.01 -9.28
C LEU A 3 32.88 -0.57 -8.66
N CYS A 4 33.45 0.13 -7.68
CA CYS A 4 34.66 -0.34 -6.96
C CYS A 4 34.41 -1.63 -6.16
N HIS A 5 33.17 -1.83 -5.68
CA HIS A 5 32.78 -3.05 -4.97
C HIS A 5 32.56 -4.22 -5.94
N ALA A 6 32.01 -3.95 -7.13
CA ALA A 6 31.91 -4.94 -8.19
C ALA A 6 33.29 -5.40 -8.66
N ALA A 7 34.25 -4.48 -8.82
CA ALA A 7 35.64 -4.80 -9.15
C ALA A 7 36.32 -5.69 -8.08
N ALA A 8 36.08 -5.41 -6.79
CA ALA A 8 36.68 -6.15 -5.69
C ALA A 8 36.08 -7.55 -5.45
N THR A 9 34.82 -7.79 -5.86
CA THR A 9 34.09 -9.04 -5.59
C THR A 9 33.90 -9.92 -6.83
N TYR A 10 34.47 -9.51 -7.96
CA TYR A 10 34.36 -10.23 -9.21
C TYR A 10 35.17 -11.52 -9.20
N ASN A 11 34.50 -12.65 -9.44
CA ASN A 11 35.07 -13.99 -9.40
C ASN A 11 35.33 -14.59 -10.80
N GLY A 12 35.20 -13.78 -11.87
CA GLY A 12 35.50 -14.20 -13.24
C GLY A 12 34.48 -15.13 -13.90
N SER A 13 33.38 -15.48 -13.23
CA SER A 13 32.44 -16.50 -13.72
C SER A 13 31.60 -16.06 -14.93
N THR A 14 31.46 -14.75 -15.14
CA THR A 14 30.74 -14.12 -16.26
C THR A 14 31.51 -12.90 -16.71
N LYS A 15 31.24 -12.31 -17.89
CA LYS A 15 31.87 -11.03 -18.28
C LYS A 15 31.70 -9.96 -17.18
N PHE A 16 32.79 -9.26 -16.85
CA PHE A 16 32.83 -8.26 -15.79
C PHE A 16 31.73 -7.20 -15.95
N GLU A 17 31.48 -6.77 -17.18
CA GLU A 17 30.43 -5.82 -17.52
C GLU A 17 29.04 -6.29 -17.05
N THR A 18 28.69 -7.56 -17.33
CA THR A 18 27.42 -8.16 -16.91
C THR A 18 27.29 -8.23 -15.40
N TYR A 19 28.36 -8.66 -14.71
CA TYR A 19 28.38 -8.75 -13.26
C TYR A 19 28.30 -7.37 -12.60
N ALA A 20 29.08 -6.40 -13.11
CA ALA A 20 29.11 -5.04 -12.59
C ALA A 20 27.76 -4.33 -12.76
N GLN A 21 27.07 -4.53 -13.90
CA GLN A 21 25.72 -3.99 -14.11
C GLN A 21 24.73 -4.52 -13.05
N VAL A 22 24.76 -5.82 -12.75
CA VAL A 22 23.88 -6.43 -11.73
C VAL A 22 24.18 -5.89 -10.34
N VAL A 23 25.46 -5.83 -9.96
CA VAL A 23 25.88 -5.34 -8.63
C VAL A 23 25.54 -3.86 -8.45
N VAL A 24 25.77 -3.03 -9.47
CA VAL A 24 25.43 -1.61 -9.42
C VAL A 24 23.92 -1.41 -9.32
N LYS A 25 23.14 -2.13 -10.13
CA LYS A 25 21.66 -2.07 -10.10
C LYS A 25 21.11 -2.49 -8.74
N ASN A 26 21.56 -3.61 -8.20
CA ASN A 26 21.10 -4.10 -6.90
C ASN A 26 21.44 -3.12 -5.78
N LYS A 27 22.65 -2.55 -5.79
CA LYS A 27 23.08 -1.60 -4.76
C LYS A 27 22.34 -0.27 -4.82
N LEU A 28 21.95 0.18 -6.02
CA LEU A 28 21.06 1.34 -6.21
C LEU A 28 19.66 1.04 -5.70
N LEU A 29 19.09 -0.11 -6.04
CA LEU A 29 17.77 -0.53 -5.58
C LEU A 29 17.72 -0.67 -4.05
N ASP A 30 18.74 -1.27 -3.45
CA ASP A 30 18.84 -1.41 -2.00
C ASP A 30 18.99 -0.05 -1.31
N HIS A 31 19.73 0.88 -1.92
CA HIS A 31 19.84 2.24 -1.42
C HIS A 31 18.51 2.99 -1.50
N CYS A 32 17.83 2.94 -2.66
CA CYS A 32 16.50 3.52 -2.83
C CYS A 32 15.51 2.94 -1.81
N ARG A 33 15.49 1.62 -1.63
CA ARG A 33 14.64 0.95 -0.63
C ARG A 33 14.97 1.38 0.79
N ALA A 34 16.25 1.52 1.13
CA ALA A 34 16.67 1.98 2.45
C ALA A 34 16.28 3.45 2.71
N VAL A 35 16.34 4.31 1.70
CA VAL A 35 15.91 5.71 1.76
C VAL A 35 14.38 5.79 1.87
N LEU A 36 13.64 5.05 1.05
CA LEU A 36 12.18 4.94 1.09
C LEU A 36 11.67 4.36 2.42
N LYS A 37 12.42 3.45 3.05
CA LYS A 37 12.09 2.89 4.37
C LYS A 37 12.35 3.86 5.52
N LYS A 38 13.22 4.86 5.32
CA LYS A 38 13.54 5.90 6.30
C LYS A 38 12.69 7.16 6.17
N GLN A 39 12.03 7.37 5.02
CA GLN A 39 11.04 8.43 4.86
C GLN A 39 9.63 7.88 5.13
N PRO A 40 8.91 8.37 6.16
CA PRO A 40 7.48 8.15 6.21
C PRO A 40 6.85 8.93 5.05
N SER A 41 6.27 8.19 4.11
CA SER A 41 5.39 8.62 3.01
C SER A 41 5.35 10.13 2.73
N MET A 42 6.35 10.65 2.03
CA MET A 42 6.16 11.84 1.19
C MET A 42 6.06 11.35 -0.25
N LEU A 43 4.83 11.10 -0.70
CA LEU A 43 4.53 10.77 -2.08
C LEU A 43 4.79 12.02 -2.94
N TYR A 44 5.70 11.90 -3.91
CA TYR A 44 5.92 12.91 -4.93
C TYR A 44 4.88 12.70 -6.05
N LEU A 45 4.19 13.77 -6.43
CA LEU A 45 2.89 13.76 -7.11
C LEU A 45 2.90 13.45 -8.62
N ASP A 46 4.04 13.15 -9.24
CA ASP A 46 4.08 13.06 -10.71
C ASP A 46 4.84 11.84 -11.21
N THR A 47 4.16 10.73 -11.54
CA THR A 47 4.48 9.91 -12.73
C THR A 47 3.44 8.80 -12.97
N PRO A 48 3.14 8.49 -14.25
CA PRO A 48 1.89 7.86 -14.66
C PRO A 48 1.88 6.36 -14.40
N ALA A 49 0.69 5.87 -14.02
CA ALA A 49 0.42 4.47 -13.73
C ALA A 49 0.50 3.62 -15.00
N GLY A 50 1.51 2.76 -15.07
CA GLY A 50 1.55 1.59 -15.95
C GLY A 50 1.58 0.33 -15.09
N ASP A 51 0.43 -0.35 -15.03
CA ASP A 51 0.24 -1.81 -14.95
C ASP A 51 1.25 -2.57 -14.08
N ASP A 52 0.95 -3.03 -12.87
CA ASP A 52 -0.09 -4.00 -12.53
C ASP A 52 -0.03 -4.13 -10.99
N SER A 53 -1.14 -4.38 -10.30
CA SER A 53 -1.23 -4.38 -8.81
C SER A 53 -1.38 -3.03 -8.09
N ARG A 54 -2.19 -2.11 -8.64
CA ARG A 54 -2.69 -0.91 -7.95
C ARG A 54 -4.07 -1.10 -7.29
N ASN A 55 -4.30 -2.25 -6.67
CA ASN A 55 -5.50 -2.48 -5.83
C ASN A 55 -5.30 -2.07 -4.36
N THR A 56 -4.28 -1.26 -4.09
CA THR A 56 -4.04 -0.67 -2.78
C THR A 56 -4.87 0.61 -2.69
N LEU A 57 -5.82 0.66 -1.75
CA LEU A 57 -6.62 1.78 -1.19
C LEU A 57 -6.70 3.18 -1.87
N GLU A 58 -5.72 3.65 -2.65
CA GLU A 58 -5.73 4.86 -3.47
C GLU A 58 -7.00 4.98 -4.32
N GLY A 59 -7.49 3.89 -4.92
CA GLY A 59 -8.73 3.92 -5.72
C GLY A 59 -10.05 4.06 -4.92
N ILE A 60 -10.02 4.27 -3.61
CA ILE A 60 -11.19 4.74 -2.84
C ILE A 60 -11.06 6.24 -2.55
N VAL A 61 -9.83 6.75 -2.50
CA VAL A 61 -9.51 8.13 -2.09
C VAL A 61 -9.23 9.03 -3.30
N SER A 62 -8.95 8.47 -4.48
CA SER A 62 -8.56 9.20 -5.69
C SER A 62 -9.51 8.95 -6.86
N ALA A 63 -10.82 9.04 -6.61
CA ALA A 63 -11.75 9.38 -7.68
C ALA A 63 -11.75 10.92 -7.78
N ASP A 64 -10.98 11.43 -8.74
CA ASP A 64 -11.14 12.71 -9.44
C ASP A 64 -11.78 13.86 -8.66
N SER A 65 -10.99 14.89 -8.39
CA SER A 65 -11.17 16.22 -9.01
C SER A 65 -10.55 17.31 -8.13
N GLU A 66 -10.04 18.33 -8.82
CA GLU A 66 -9.57 19.60 -8.28
C GLU A 66 -10.73 20.37 -7.62
N ASP A 67 -11.21 19.90 -6.46
CA ASP A 67 -12.07 20.69 -5.58
C ASP A 67 -11.50 20.67 -4.16
N SER A 68 -10.58 21.61 -3.97
CA SER A 68 -10.10 22.03 -2.67
C SER A 68 -11.30 22.53 -1.86
N MET A 69 -11.91 21.68 -1.01
CA MET A 69 -12.65 22.02 0.22
C MET A 69 -13.35 20.82 0.94
N ASN A 70 -13.06 19.53 0.62
CA ASN A 70 -13.67 18.42 1.40
C ASN A 70 -12.80 17.15 1.52
N SER A 71 -11.50 17.29 1.77
CA SER A 71 -10.67 16.12 2.13
C SER A 71 -11.05 15.63 3.53
N LEU A 72 -11.82 14.55 3.60
CA LEU A 72 -12.21 13.90 4.86
C LEU A 72 -10.96 13.57 5.69
N SER A 73 -10.94 14.00 6.95
CA SER A 73 -9.84 13.64 7.84
C SER A 73 -9.86 12.12 8.11
N GLU A 74 -8.71 11.55 8.48
CA GLU A 74 -8.63 10.14 8.91
C GLU A 74 -9.64 9.83 10.03
N ALA A 75 -9.88 10.80 10.93
CA ALA A 75 -10.86 10.68 12.00
C ALA A 75 -12.30 10.62 11.48
N ASP A 76 -12.63 11.34 10.41
CA ASP A 76 -13.96 11.32 9.80
C ASP A 76 -14.19 10.01 9.05
N ILE A 77 -13.19 9.52 8.32
CA ILE A 77 -13.24 8.20 7.65
C ILE A 77 -13.45 7.10 8.68
N LEU A 78 -12.76 7.13 9.81
CA LEU A 78 -12.95 6.14 10.88
C LEU A 78 -14.37 6.16 11.46
N LYS A 79 -14.97 7.35 11.66
CA LYS A 79 -16.36 7.46 12.13
C LYS A 79 -17.36 6.93 11.11
N ILE A 80 -17.14 7.19 9.82
CA ILE A 80 -17.99 6.68 8.74
C ILE A 80 -17.88 5.16 8.67
N LEU A 81 -16.66 4.60 8.75
CA LEU A 81 -16.47 3.15 8.76
C LEU A 81 -17.18 2.51 9.96
N ASP A 82 -17.06 3.09 11.15
CA ASP A 82 -17.71 2.57 12.36
C ASP A 82 -19.25 2.60 12.25
N SER A 83 -19.82 3.63 11.64
CA SER A 83 -21.28 3.74 11.44
C SER A 83 -21.82 2.66 10.48
N VAL A 84 -21.11 2.38 9.39
CA VAL A 84 -21.54 1.39 8.39
C VAL A 84 -21.17 -0.04 8.78
N LYS A 85 -20.19 -0.22 9.67
CA LYS A 85 -19.64 -1.53 10.09
C LYS A 85 -20.72 -2.51 10.54
N THR A 86 -21.74 -2.03 11.26
CA THR A 86 -22.85 -2.84 11.77
C THR A 86 -23.68 -3.52 10.67
N GLY A 87 -23.68 -2.97 9.45
CA GLY A 87 -24.35 -3.54 8.27
C GLY A 87 -23.56 -4.65 7.58
N TYR A 88 -22.32 -4.90 7.99
CA TYR A 88 -21.43 -5.87 7.35
C TYR A 88 -21.11 -7.06 8.26
N ASN A 89 -20.88 -8.22 7.66
CA ASN A 89 -20.56 -9.45 8.38
C ASN A 89 -19.43 -10.26 7.73
N GLY A 90 -18.97 -11.26 8.47
CA GLY A 90 -17.99 -12.25 8.02
C GLY A 90 -16.70 -11.63 7.48
N VAL A 91 -16.29 -12.09 6.29
CA VAL A 91 -15.02 -11.69 5.66
C VAL A 91 -15.02 -10.22 5.23
N THR A 92 -16.19 -9.66 4.89
CA THR A 92 -16.30 -8.23 4.57
C THR A 92 -16.07 -7.38 5.81
N LEU A 93 -16.70 -7.74 6.94
CA LEU A 93 -16.50 -7.04 8.21
C LEU A 93 -15.01 -7.01 8.61
N LYS A 94 -14.33 -8.16 8.53
CA LYS A 94 -12.88 -8.24 8.78
C LYS A 94 -12.05 -7.36 7.85
N GLY A 95 -12.50 -7.18 6.60
CA GLY A 95 -11.86 -6.27 5.66
C GLY A 95 -12.04 -4.80 6.03
N ILE A 96 -13.22 -4.42 6.53
CA ILE A 96 -13.49 -3.06 7.05
C ILE A 96 -12.62 -2.80 8.29
N GLU A 97 -12.56 -3.76 9.21
CA GLU A 97 -11.69 -3.67 10.40
C GLU A 97 -10.21 -3.56 10.03
N ALA A 98 -9.78 -4.29 8.99
CA ALA A 98 -8.42 -4.19 8.48
C ALA A 98 -8.15 -2.81 7.83
N ILE A 99 -9.13 -2.17 7.20
CA ILE A 99 -9.04 -0.80 6.69
C ILE A 99 -8.90 0.19 7.85
N GLU A 100 -9.71 0.06 8.92
CA GLU A 100 -9.58 0.91 10.13
C GLU A 100 -8.20 0.78 10.78
N LEU A 101 -7.68 -0.45 10.92
CA LEU A 101 -6.36 -0.71 11.48
C LEU A 101 -5.26 -0.14 10.58
N LYS A 102 -5.43 -0.17 9.26
CA LYS A 102 -4.51 0.47 8.32
C LYS A 102 -4.44 1.97 8.50
N ILE A 103 -5.58 2.64 8.69
CA ILE A 103 -5.65 4.08 8.97
C ILE A 103 -4.98 4.39 10.31
N LYS A 104 -5.14 3.51 11.32
CA LYS A 104 -4.45 3.62 12.62
C LYS A 104 -2.94 3.32 12.58
N GLY A 105 -2.37 3.06 11.40
CA GLY A 105 -0.93 2.85 11.20
C GLY A 105 -0.45 1.40 11.26
N TYR A 106 -1.34 0.41 11.35
CA TYR A 106 -0.94 -1.01 11.40
C TYR A 106 -0.49 -1.54 10.03
N THR A 107 0.55 -2.35 10.05
CA THR A 107 1.02 -3.09 8.86
C THR A 107 0.11 -4.29 8.57
N GLY A 108 0.14 -4.78 7.33
CA GLY A 108 -0.67 -5.96 6.97
C GLY A 108 -0.21 -7.22 7.69
N LYS A 109 1.06 -7.24 8.13
CA LYS A 109 1.64 -8.32 8.92
C LYS A 109 1.12 -8.29 10.36
N GLU A 110 1.15 -7.13 11.02
CA GLU A 110 0.62 -6.98 12.38
C GLU A 110 -0.88 -7.28 12.45
N ILE A 111 -1.66 -6.85 11.43
CA ILE A 111 -3.08 -7.21 11.34
C ILE A 111 -3.25 -8.73 11.19
N ALA A 112 -2.42 -9.38 10.38
CA ALA A 112 -2.49 -10.83 10.22
C ALA A 112 -2.19 -11.57 11.53
N GLU A 113 -1.20 -11.09 12.30
CA GLU A 113 -0.85 -11.62 13.62
C GLU A 113 -1.98 -11.41 14.63
N LEU A 114 -2.61 -10.22 14.67
CA LEU A 114 -3.75 -9.92 15.54
C LEU A 114 -4.95 -10.86 15.29
N TYR A 115 -5.17 -11.24 14.05
CA TYR A 115 -6.28 -12.13 13.65
C TYR A 115 -5.89 -13.62 13.57
N GLY A 116 -4.63 -13.97 13.85
CA GLY A 116 -4.15 -15.36 13.77
C GLY A 116 -4.19 -15.97 12.37
N VAL A 117 -4.01 -15.16 11.31
CA VAL A 117 -4.08 -15.59 9.91
C VAL A 117 -2.80 -15.28 9.14
N LYS A 118 -2.66 -15.82 7.93
CA LYS A 118 -1.58 -15.43 7.00
C LYS A 118 -1.84 -14.02 6.44
N SER A 119 -0.76 -13.28 6.19
CA SER A 119 -0.82 -11.92 5.62
C SER A 119 -1.57 -11.82 4.28
N SER A 120 -1.58 -12.89 3.49
CA SER A 120 -2.35 -12.97 2.24
C SER A 120 -3.87 -12.84 2.44
N HIS A 121 -4.41 -13.27 3.59
CA HIS A 121 -5.84 -13.14 3.87
C HIS A 121 -6.25 -11.68 4.10
N VAL A 122 -5.41 -10.89 4.74
CA VAL A 122 -5.69 -9.48 5.06
C VAL A 122 -5.92 -8.69 3.77
N GLY A 123 -5.05 -8.86 2.77
CA GLY A 123 -5.22 -8.22 1.45
C GLY A 123 -6.54 -8.63 0.78
N ALA A 124 -6.86 -9.92 0.78
CA ALA A 124 -8.11 -10.42 0.20
C ALA A 124 -9.37 -9.89 0.91
N TRP A 125 -9.33 -9.75 2.24
CA TRP A 125 -10.41 -9.18 3.03
C TRP A 125 -10.62 -7.71 2.69
N ILE A 126 -9.54 -6.93 2.64
CA ILE A 126 -9.56 -5.51 2.27
C ILE A 126 -10.14 -5.34 0.86
N SER A 127 -9.66 -6.10 -0.13
CA SER A 127 -10.18 -6.01 -1.50
C SER A 127 -11.68 -6.32 -1.56
N ARG A 128 -12.14 -7.34 -0.82
CA ARG A 128 -13.56 -7.70 -0.76
C ARG A 128 -14.40 -6.64 -0.05
N ALA A 129 -13.90 -6.04 1.03
CA ALA A 129 -14.55 -4.93 1.72
C ALA A 129 -14.67 -3.70 0.83
N ALA A 130 -13.57 -3.28 0.22
CA ALA A 130 -13.52 -2.16 -0.72
C ALA A 130 -14.49 -2.35 -1.90
N ALA A 131 -14.58 -3.56 -2.46
CA ALA A 131 -15.52 -3.86 -3.54
C ALA A 131 -16.99 -3.76 -3.11
N LYS A 132 -17.32 -4.03 -1.84
CA LYS A 132 -18.67 -3.86 -1.30
C LYS A 132 -18.97 -2.40 -0.96
N LEU A 133 -18.05 -1.71 -0.29
CA LEU A 133 -18.20 -0.29 0.06
C LEU A 133 -18.44 0.58 -1.18
N ARG A 134 -17.72 0.33 -2.28
CA ARG A 134 -17.95 1.04 -3.56
C ARG A 134 -19.33 0.82 -4.19
N LYS A 135 -20.08 -0.20 -3.76
CA LYS A 135 -21.43 -0.49 -4.25
C LYS A 135 -22.51 -0.08 -3.24
N ASP A 136 -22.10 0.36 -2.06
CA ASP A 136 -23.01 0.73 -0.99
C ASP A 136 -23.35 2.22 -1.11
N SER A 137 -24.57 2.50 -1.59
CA SER A 137 -25.06 3.87 -1.76
C SER A 137 -25.07 4.67 -0.46
N HIS A 138 -25.31 4.02 0.69
CA HIS A 138 -25.30 4.70 1.99
C HIS A 138 -23.88 5.12 2.37
N PHE A 139 -22.89 4.23 2.19
CA PHE A 139 -21.49 4.58 2.39
C PHE A 139 -21.04 5.69 1.43
N LEU A 140 -21.39 5.60 0.14
CA LEU A 140 -21.04 6.62 -0.85
C LEU A 140 -21.62 7.99 -0.51
N SER A 141 -22.86 8.06 0.00
CA SER A 141 -23.50 9.32 0.42
C SER A 141 -22.87 9.98 1.65
N MET A 142 -22.02 9.25 2.39
CA MET A 142 -21.32 9.81 3.56
C MET A 142 -19.95 10.37 3.19
N ILE A 143 -19.40 10.00 2.04
CA ILE A 143 -18.05 10.39 1.61
C ILE A 143 -18.03 11.37 0.42
N LEU A 144 -19.16 11.56 -0.27
CA LEU A 144 -19.40 12.50 -1.38
C LEU A 144 -20.28 13.65 -0.89
#